data_AF-A0AA96YDR7-F1
#
_entry.id   AF-A0AA96YDR7-F1
#
_cell.length_a   1.000
_cell.length_b   1.000
_cell.length_c   1.000
_cell.angle_alpha   90.00
_cell.angle_beta   90.00
_cell.angle_gamma   90.00
#
_symmetry.space_group_name_H-M   'P 1'
#
loop_
_entity.id
_entity.type
_entity.pdbx_description
1 polymer ?
#
loop_
_entity_poly.entity_id
_entity_poly.type
_entity_poly.pdbx_seq_one_letter_code
_entity_poly.pdbx_strand_id
1 'polypeptide(L)'
;MKRLGWGLVMLLLPLALFGWATVQHWRAETAQEQARITRQWLAAPSDTLLQALPWAARKQFAGRVDTREVLQRQLDELDSDRHWSSMRKSMACLGGWLALGALVAGIGAWLRLRVDAWRALRSAHYLHQRMTASWRVLVCWLSAYMGMLAGSLCLLLLYETSAGLSHAAQGGLTALVVVLPLASVLAVCLRTLQRMRQQWPRMGASTAGFLGRELERQGAVALWQWVEGLAAHLQAPVPDHIVVGIDQGFFVTSVPIVLQPGQSALSGRTLYLSLPCLSVLSQQEAAALIGHELGHFRSRDTEQGSEINARFSMMCAQFSAIVDAERAVDWVARPVVWMAGQFLHHFQIAVHHWGRAQELLADRAGAEVHGPKLFVQALLRAIALGRVVDALLLERGGEGLLAALTRYLQQVPLHLGEEVLGLTMPHPFDTHPPIAARLDNLNVMLDAALVQAAMREPSGHDRQWFNKLCGAPAAKVWTDFT
;
A
#
# COMPACT_ATOMS: atom_id res chain seq x y z
N MET A 1 17.86 -7.98 3.61
CA MET A 1 17.74 -9.42 3.94
C MET A 1 16.50 -9.83 4.75
N LYS A 2 15.74 -8.92 5.39
CA LYS A 2 14.46 -9.25 6.09
C LYS A 2 13.23 -9.51 5.18
N ARG A 3 13.37 -9.42 3.85
CA ARG A 3 12.23 -9.39 2.90
C ARG A 3 11.70 -10.76 2.46
N LEU A 4 12.50 -11.83 2.53
CA LEU A 4 12.09 -13.19 2.14
C LEU A 4 11.34 -13.93 3.26
N GLY A 5 11.55 -13.53 4.52
CA GLY A 5 11.00 -14.25 5.68
C GLY A 5 9.48 -14.27 5.73
N TRP A 6 8.80 -13.19 5.33
CA TRP A 6 7.33 -13.12 5.41
C TRP A 6 6.61 -13.95 4.36
N GLY A 7 7.19 -14.07 3.16
CA GLY A 7 6.70 -15.01 2.14
C GLY A 7 6.79 -16.45 2.63
N LEU A 8 7.87 -16.81 3.34
CA LEU A 8 8.02 -18.12 3.95
C LEU A 8 6.99 -18.34 5.07
N VAL A 9 6.75 -17.35 5.94
CA VAL A 9 5.73 -17.44 7.00
C VAL A 9 4.33 -17.66 6.41
N MET A 10 4.01 -17.05 5.26
CA MET A 10 2.75 -17.26 4.56
C MET A 10 2.53 -18.71 4.12
N LEU A 11 3.62 -19.47 3.91
CA LEU A 11 3.56 -20.90 3.57
C LEU A 11 3.64 -21.79 4.81
N LEU A 12 4.49 -21.43 5.77
CA LEU A 12 4.71 -22.20 6.99
C LEU A 12 3.49 -22.22 7.90
N LEU A 13 2.74 -21.13 7.99
CA LEU A 13 1.59 -21.05 8.90
C LEU A 13 0.45 -22.01 8.50
N PRO A 14 -0.01 -22.05 7.22
CA PRO A 14 -0.92 -23.10 6.76
C PRO A 14 -0.37 -24.52 6.98
N LEU A 15 0.93 -24.75 6.73
CA LEU A 15 1.56 -26.07 6.93
C LEU A 15 1.57 -26.49 8.40
N ALA A 16 1.81 -25.56 9.33
CA ALA A 16 1.77 -25.82 10.76
C ALA A 16 0.35 -26.18 11.22
N LEU A 17 -0.67 -25.47 10.72
CA LEU A 17 -2.07 -25.79 11.00
C LEU A 17 -2.47 -27.14 10.42
N PHE A 18 -2.03 -27.45 9.20
CA PHE A 18 -2.25 -28.76 8.59
C PHE A 18 -1.61 -29.87 9.43
N GLY A 19 -0.34 -29.70 9.83
CA GLY A 19 0.35 -30.63 10.72
C GLY A 19 -0.39 -30.83 12.04
N TRP A 20 -0.85 -29.76 12.69
CA TRP A 20 -1.62 -29.87 13.92
C TRP A 20 -2.97 -30.56 13.71
N ALA A 21 -3.66 -30.27 12.63
CA ALA A 21 -4.91 -30.95 12.25
C ALA A 21 -4.70 -32.46 12.05
N THR A 22 -3.59 -32.87 11.45
CA THR A 22 -3.26 -34.31 11.32
C THR A 22 -3.00 -34.98 12.66
N VAL A 23 -2.35 -34.29 13.62
CA VAL A 23 -2.17 -34.79 14.99
C VAL A 23 -3.52 -34.94 15.70
N GLN A 24 -4.42 -33.96 15.57
CA GLN A 24 -5.77 -34.04 16.12
C GLN A 24 -6.59 -35.20 15.51
N HIS A 25 -6.49 -35.37 14.18
CA HIS A 25 -7.12 -36.48 13.49
C HIS A 25 -6.62 -37.84 14.00
N TRP A 26 -5.29 -37.99 14.11
CA TRP A 26 -4.65 -39.19 14.63
C TRP A 26 -5.04 -39.49 16.09
N ARG A 27 -5.14 -38.47 16.95
CA ARG A 27 -5.63 -38.61 18.33
C ARG A 27 -7.06 -39.15 18.38
N ALA A 28 -7.96 -38.58 17.58
CA ALA A 28 -9.36 -39.01 17.53
C ALA A 28 -9.50 -40.44 16.98
N GLU A 29 -8.72 -40.78 15.94
CA GLU A 29 -8.70 -42.12 15.35
C GLU A 29 -8.14 -43.17 16.31
N THR A 30 -7.05 -42.86 17.02
CA THR A 30 -6.45 -43.75 18.01
C THR A 30 -7.42 -44.06 19.15
N ALA A 31 -8.20 -43.07 19.62
CA ALA A 31 -9.21 -43.28 20.64
C ALA A 31 -10.35 -44.21 20.17
N GLN A 32 -10.80 -44.05 18.92
CA GLN A 32 -11.81 -44.93 18.31
C GLN A 32 -11.30 -46.35 18.12
N GLU A 33 -10.06 -46.49 17.67
CA GLU A 33 -9.41 -47.79 17.47
C GLU A 33 -9.17 -48.50 18.80
N GLN A 34 -8.72 -47.78 19.83
CA GLN A 34 -8.62 -48.32 21.20
C GLN A 34 -9.97 -48.84 21.69
N ALA A 35 -11.05 -48.08 21.53
CA ALA A 35 -12.39 -48.55 21.91
C ALA A 35 -12.81 -49.82 21.13
N ARG A 36 -12.49 -49.90 19.84
CA ARG A 36 -12.76 -51.07 19.00
C ARG A 36 -12.00 -52.31 19.47
N ILE A 37 -10.70 -52.18 19.69
CA ILE A 37 -9.83 -53.27 20.17
C ILE A 37 -10.27 -53.72 21.57
N THR A 38 -10.58 -52.80 22.48
CA THR A 38 -11.06 -53.13 23.82
C THR A 38 -12.40 -53.87 23.79
N ARG A 39 -13.35 -53.47 22.93
CA ARG A 39 -14.61 -54.23 22.73
C ARG A 39 -14.36 -55.65 22.22
N GLN A 40 -13.47 -55.81 21.24
CA GLN A 40 -13.11 -57.12 20.69
C GLN A 40 -12.46 -58.00 21.76
N TRP A 41 -11.57 -57.44 22.56
CA TRP A 41 -10.91 -58.16 23.65
C TRP A 41 -11.89 -58.57 24.77
N LEU A 42 -12.83 -57.69 25.15
CA LEU A 42 -13.87 -58.02 26.14
C LEU A 42 -14.82 -59.12 25.67
N ALA A 43 -15.04 -59.25 24.35
CA ALA A 43 -15.82 -60.33 23.75
C ALA A 43 -15.03 -61.64 23.63
N ALA A 44 -13.75 -61.56 23.24
CA ALA A 44 -12.84 -62.69 23.09
C ALA A 44 -11.42 -62.30 23.51
N PRO A 45 -11.00 -62.64 24.75
CA PRO A 45 -9.69 -62.28 25.28
C PRO A 45 -8.57 -62.91 24.44
N SER A 46 -7.63 -62.10 23.97
CA SER A 46 -6.44 -62.59 23.27
C SER A 46 -5.24 -61.67 23.51
N ASP A 47 -4.07 -62.29 23.65
CA ASP A 47 -2.81 -61.57 23.89
C ASP A 47 -2.39 -60.72 22.67
N THR A 48 -2.78 -61.14 21.47
CA THR A 48 -2.56 -60.40 20.23
C THR A 48 -3.32 -59.06 20.23
N LEU A 49 -4.56 -59.03 20.73
CA LEU A 49 -5.34 -57.79 20.84
C LEU A 49 -4.80 -56.87 21.94
N LEU A 50 -4.27 -57.43 23.05
CA LEU A 50 -3.60 -56.64 24.09
C LEU A 50 -2.32 -55.96 23.57
N GLN A 51 -1.55 -56.64 22.72
CA GLN A 51 -0.35 -56.08 22.11
C GLN A 51 -0.68 -54.98 21.08
N ALA A 52 -1.86 -55.04 20.46
CA ALA A 52 -2.34 -54.04 19.50
C ALA A 52 -2.77 -52.71 20.16
N LEU A 53 -3.00 -52.69 21.48
CA LEU A 53 -3.34 -51.46 22.20
C LEU A 53 -2.17 -50.45 22.22
N PRO A 54 -2.45 -49.13 22.29
CA PRO A 54 -1.41 -48.13 22.48
C PRO A 54 -0.59 -48.39 23.74
N TRP A 55 0.71 -48.06 23.72
CA TRP A 55 1.60 -48.19 24.89
C TRP A 55 1.01 -47.55 26.16
N ALA A 56 0.32 -46.41 26.02
CA ALA A 56 -0.23 -45.65 27.15
C ALA A 56 -1.34 -46.44 27.85
N ALA A 57 -2.21 -47.08 27.06
CA ALA A 57 -3.26 -47.95 27.56
C ALA A 57 -2.64 -49.20 28.22
N ARG A 58 -1.64 -49.82 27.56
CA ARG A 58 -0.90 -50.98 28.10
C ARG A 58 -0.27 -50.73 29.46
N LYS A 59 0.31 -49.55 29.67
CA LYS A 59 0.95 -49.18 30.94
C LYS A 59 -0.04 -49.12 32.11
N GLN A 60 -1.31 -48.79 31.86
CA GLN A 60 -2.31 -48.64 32.92
C GLN A 60 -2.74 -49.98 33.53
N PHE A 61 -2.68 -51.08 32.77
CA PHE A 61 -3.00 -52.43 33.24
C PHE A 61 -1.76 -53.34 33.41
N ALA A 62 -0.57 -52.89 33.01
CA ALA A 62 0.68 -53.63 33.22
C ALA A 62 0.90 -53.93 34.72
N GLY A 63 0.84 -55.22 35.08
CA GLY A 63 1.06 -55.70 36.46
C GLY A 63 -0.17 -55.63 37.39
N ARG A 64 -1.37 -55.37 36.87
CA ARG A 64 -2.62 -55.42 37.66
C ARG A 64 -3.33 -56.76 37.52
N VAL A 65 -3.84 -57.28 38.64
CA VAL A 65 -4.58 -58.57 38.69
C VAL A 65 -5.92 -58.48 37.97
N ASP A 66 -6.55 -57.30 37.95
CA ASP A 66 -7.87 -57.09 37.32
C ASP A 66 -7.79 -56.29 36.01
N THR A 67 -7.23 -56.91 34.99
CA THR A 67 -7.11 -56.29 33.65
C THR A 67 -8.47 -56.04 33.02
N ARG A 68 -9.48 -56.87 33.32
CA ARG A 68 -10.81 -56.78 32.73
C ARG A 68 -11.59 -55.57 33.25
N GLU A 69 -11.61 -55.35 34.56
CA GLU A 69 -12.29 -54.18 35.14
C GLU A 69 -11.70 -52.85 34.65
N VAL A 70 -10.37 -52.77 34.54
CA VAL A 70 -9.68 -51.57 34.04
C VAL A 70 -10.04 -51.28 32.58
N LEU A 71 -10.03 -52.31 31.72
CA LEU A 71 -10.39 -52.17 30.31
C LEU A 71 -11.87 -51.84 30.13
N GLN A 72 -12.75 -52.37 30.98
CA GLN A 72 -14.18 -52.08 30.95
C GLN A 72 -14.46 -50.62 31.34
N ARG A 73 -13.82 -50.12 32.40
CA ARG A 73 -13.91 -48.70 32.78
C ARG A 73 -13.40 -47.76 31.69
N GLN A 74 -12.26 -48.09 31.06
CA GLN A 74 -11.74 -47.31 29.92
C GLN A 74 -12.70 -47.33 28.73
N LEU A 75 -13.34 -48.48 28.47
CA LEU A 75 -14.31 -48.59 27.39
C LEU A 75 -15.55 -47.73 27.68
N ASP A 76 -16.07 -47.73 28.90
CA ASP A 76 -17.23 -46.92 29.28
C ASP A 76 -16.94 -45.42 29.12
N GLU A 77 -15.74 -44.97 29.52
CA GLU A 77 -15.28 -43.60 29.29
C GLU A 77 -15.20 -43.27 27.79
N LEU A 78 -14.60 -44.15 26.98
CA LEU A 78 -14.51 -43.96 25.52
C LEU A 78 -15.87 -44.04 24.82
N ASP A 79 -16.81 -44.85 25.32
CA ASP A 79 -18.15 -45.00 24.77
C ASP A 79 -19.06 -43.81 25.07
N SER A 80 -18.92 -43.22 26.26
CA SER A 80 -19.58 -41.95 26.60
C SER A 80 -19.15 -40.82 25.65
N ASP A 81 -17.89 -40.83 25.19
CA ASP A 81 -17.28 -39.82 24.33
C ASP A 81 -17.35 -40.18 22.82
N ARG A 82 -18.02 -41.29 22.46
CA ARG A 82 -18.03 -41.86 21.10
C ARG A 82 -18.54 -40.86 20.06
N HIS A 83 -19.67 -40.21 20.31
CA HIS A 83 -20.25 -39.23 19.39
C HIS A 83 -19.33 -38.02 19.20
N TRP A 84 -18.72 -37.55 20.28
CA TRP A 84 -17.78 -36.43 20.27
C TRP A 84 -16.46 -36.78 19.58
N SER A 85 -16.00 -38.02 19.68
CA SER A 85 -14.81 -38.51 18.95
C SER A 85 -15.02 -38.47 17.43
N SER A 86 -16.20 -38.87 16.95
CA SER A 86 -16.54 -38.83 15.52
C SER A 86 -16.62 -37.40 15.01
N MET A 87 -17.25 -36.51 15.79
CA MET A 87 -17.32 -35.08 15.44
C MET A 87 -15.93 -34.44 15.38
N ARG A 88 -15.08 -34.73 16.37
CA ARG A 88 -13.67 -34.28 16.43
C ARG A 88 -12.84 -34.76 15.25
N LYS A 89 -13.00 -36.03 14.81
CA LYS A 89 -12.34 -36.56 13.61
C LYS A 89 -12.70 -35.76 12.35
N SER A 90 -13.99 -35.43 12.18
CA SER A 90 -14.49 -34.60 11.07
C SER A 90 -13.97 -33.17 11.14
N MET A 91 -13.97 -32.55 12.32
CA MET A 91 -13.43 -31.19 12.54
C MET A 91 -11.95 -31.11 12.17
N ALA A 92 -11.14 -32.07 12.62
CA ALA A 92 -9.72 -32.14 12.31
C ALA A 92 -9.48 -32.34 10.79
N CYS A 93 -10.26 -33.21 10.14
CA CYS A 93 -10.16 -33.41 8.69
C CYS A 93 -10.50 -32.14 7.90
N LEU A 94 -11.63 -31.50 8.20
CA LEU A 94 -12.05 -30.25 7.55
C LEU A 94 -11.06 -29.11 7.83
N GLY A 95 -10.56 -28.99 9.07
CA GLY A 95 -9.54 -28.01 9.45
C GLY A 95 -8.25 -28.19 8.65
N GLY A 96 -7.83 -29.44 8.41
CA GLY A 96 -6.69 -29.75 7.56
C GLY A 96 -6.90 -29.35 6.09
N TRP A 97 -8.07 -29.66 5.51
CA TRP A 97 -8.38 -29.25 4.14
C TRP A 97 -8.43 -27.72 3.96
N LEU A 98 -8.97 -27.00 4.95
CA LEU A 98 -8.94 -25.54 4.94
C LEU A 98 -7.51 -24.99 5.02
N ALA A 99 -6.64 -25.59 5.83
CA ALA A 99 -5.23 -25.20 5.90
C ALA A 99 -4.51 -25.45 4.56
N LEU A 100 -4.75 -26.59 3.91
CA LEU A 100 -4.19 -26.88 2.58
C LEU A 100 -4.74 -25.90 1.53
N GLY A 101 -6.03 -25.58 1.57
CA GLY A 101 -6.64 -24.58 0.70
C GLY A 101 -6.03 -23.19 0.88
N ALA A 102 -5.74 -22.78 2.13
CA ALA A 102 -5.02 -21.54 2.41
C ALA A 102 -3.61 -21.57 1.78
N LEU A 103 -2.86 -22.67 1.90
CA LEU A 103 -1.54 -22.80 1.27
C LEU A 103 -1.61 -22.57 -0.25
N VAL A 104 -2.55 -23.24 -0.93
CA VAL A 104 -2.77 -23.10 -2.37
C VAL A 104 -3.17 -21.66 -2.73
N ALA A 105 -4.04 -21.03 -1.93
CA ALA A 105 -4.44 -19.63 -2.13
C ALA A 105 -3.26 -18.66 -2.02
N GLY A 106 -2.35 -18.88 -1.08
CA GLY A 106 -1.14 -18.07 -0.93
C GLY A 106 -0.18 -18.18 -2.12
N ILE A 107 0.08 -19.41 -2.59
CA ILE A 107 0.91 -19.66 -3.78
C ILE A 107 0.25 -19.06 -5.03
N GLY A 108 -1.05 -19.27 -5.18
CA GLY A 108 -1.85 -18.72 -6.29
C GLY A 108 -1.82 -17.20 -6.34
N ALA A 109 -1.96 -16.53 -5.18
CA ALA A 109 -1.88 -15.08 -5.07
C ALA A 109 -0.50 -14.56 -5.52
N TRP A 110 0.59 -15.19 -5.09
CA TRP A 110 1.95 -14.82 -5.48
C TRP A 110 2.19 -15.00 -6.98
N LEU A 111 1.81 -16.15 -7.55
CA LEU A 111 2.00 -16.41 -8.97
C LEU A 111 1.20 -15.43 -9.82
N ARG A 112 -0.07 -15.18 -9.43
CA ARG A 112 -0.95 -14.23 -10.11
C ARG A 112 -0.37 -12.83 -10.09
N LEU A 113 0.10 -12.36 -8.92
CA LEU A 113 0.78 -11.08 -8.77
C LEU A 113 1.95 -10.95 -9.75
N ARG A 114 2.81 -11.96 -9.83
CA ARG A 114 3.99 -11.95 -10.71
C ARG A 114 3.61 -11.88 -12.19
N VAL A 115 2.57 -12.62 -12.60
CA VAL A 115 2.06 -12.59 -13.97
C VAL A 115 1.45 -11.22 -14.31
N ASP A 116 0.61 -10.68 -13.42
CA ASP A 116 -0.05 -9.39 -13.63
C ASP A 116 0.97 -8.25 -13.67
N ALA A 117 1.99 -8.27 -12.81
CA ALA A 117 3.09 -7.31 -12.84
C ALA A 117 3.93 -7.41 -14.11
N TRP A 118 4.26 -8.62 -14.57
CA TRP A 118 4.98 -8.82 -15.83
C TRP A 118 4.18 -8.30 -17.03
N ARG A 119 2.86 -8.53 -17.06
CA ARG A 119 1.98 -7.99 -18.11
C ARG A 119 1.93 -6.47 -18.08
N ALA A 120 1.86 -5.88 -16.89
CA ALA A 120 1.89 -4.42 -16.71
C ALA A 120 3.20 -3.80 -17.21
N LEU A 121 4.33 -4.48 -17.00
CA LEU A 121 5.63 -4.04 -17.54
C LEU A 121 5.68 -4.09 -19.08
N ARG A 122 5.01 -5.05 -19.71
CA ARG A 122 5.03 -5.22 -21.17
C ARG A 122 3.99 -4.39 -21.91
N SER A 123 2.95 -3.91 -21.23
CA SER A 123 1.83 -3.21 -21.87
C SER A 123 1.29 -2.09 -20.99
N ALA A 124 1.48 -0.85 -21.43
CA ALA A 124 0.85 0.33 -20.82
C ALA A 124 -0.69 0.21 -20.80
N HIS A 125 -1.27 -0.35 -21.86
CA HIS A 125 -2.71 -0.59 -21.95
C HIS A 125 -3.21 -1.55 -20.85
N TYR A 126 -2.45 -2.63 -20.59
CA TYR A 126 -2.77 -3.54 -19.48
C TYR A 126 -2.69 -2.84 -18.13
N LEU A 127 -1.63 -2.07 -17.89
CA LEU A 127 -1.46 -1.30 -16.66
C LEU A 127 -2.66 -0.37 -16.44
N HIS A 128 -3.04 0.41 -17.45
CA HIS A 128 -4.18 1.33 -17.38
C HIS A 128 -5.50 0.64 -17.01
N GLN A 129 -5.87 -0.41 -17.76
CA GLN A 129 -7.18 -1.04 -17.60
C GLN A 129 -7.27 -1.99 -16.41
N ARG A 130 -6.16 -2.64 -16.05
CA ARG A 130 -6.17 -3.80 -15.14
C ARG A 130 -5.46 -3.55 -13.82
N MET A 131 -4.79 -2.42 -13.56
CA MET A 131 -4.12 -2.18 -12.27
C MET A 131 -5.10 -2.31 -11.09
N THR A 132 -6.17 -1.52 -11.06
CA THR A 132 -7.18 -1.55 -9.98
C THR A 132 -7.93 -2.88 -9.92
N ALA A 133 -8.13 -3.54 -11.06
CA ALA A 133 -8.73 -4.88 -11.10
C ALA A 133 -7.79 -5.95 -10.50
N SER A 134 -6.50 -5.90 -10.84
CA SER A 134 -5.46 -6.81 -10.34
C SER A 134 -5.28 -6.63 -8.84
N TRP A 135 -5.34 -5.39 -8.34
CA TRP A 135 -5.41 -5.09 -6.91
C TRP A 135 -6.62 -5.78 -6.25
N ARG A 136 -7.84 -5.55 -6.75
CA ARG A 136 -9.07 -6.16 -6.19
C ARG A 136 -9.02 -7.70 -6.20
N VAL A 137 -8.50 -8.29 -7.28
CA VAL A 137 -8.31 -9.75 -7.38
C VAL A 137 -7.32 -10.22 -6.30
N LEU A 138 -6.19 -9.54 -6.12
CA LEU A 138 -5.24 -9.87 -5.05
C LEU A 138 -5.89 -9.79 -3.66
N VAL A 139 -6.65 -8.73 -3.38
CA VAL A 139 -7.38 -8.59 -2.10
C VAL A 139 -8.37 -9.75 -1.90
N CYS A 140 -9.03 -10.20 -2.97
CA CYS A 140 -9.93 -11.35 -2.91
C CYS A 140 -9.18 -12.65 -2.55
N TRP A 141 -8.05 -12.93 -3.22
CA TRP A 141 -7.20 -14.09 -2.89
C TRP A 141 -6.68 -14.05 -1.46
N LEU A 142 -6.22 -12.88 -0.99
CA LEU A 142 -5.73 -12.72 0.38
C LEU A 142 -6.86 -12.82 1.41
N SER A 143 -8.06 -12.36 1.07
CA SER A 143 -9.25 -12.54 1.91
C SER A 143 -9.67 -14.01 2.00
N ALA A 144 -9.57 -14.75 0.89
CA ALA A 144 -9.84 -16.19 0.87
C ALA A 144 -8.79 -16.94 1.72
N TYR A 145 -7.51 -16.62 1.55
CA TYR A 145 -6.40 -17.12 2.38
C TYR A 145 -6.68 -16.92 3.88
N MET A 146 -6.96 -15.68 4.30
CA MET A 146 -7.25 -15.37 5.70
C MET A 146 -8.53 -16.03 6.22
N GLY A 147 -9.57 -16.12 5.39
CA GLY A 147 -10.81 -16.81 5.74
C GLY A 147 -10.61 -18.31 5.96
N MET A 148 -9.83 -18.97 5.10
CA MET A 148 -9.49 -20.39 5.24
C MET A 148 -8.62 -20.65 6.47
N LEU A 149 -7.65 -19.77 6.75
CA LEU A 149 -6.86 -19.84 7.98
C LEU A 149 -7.71 -19.69 9.24
N ALA A 150 -8.58 -18.68 9.27
CA ALA A 150 -9.49 -18.47 10.39
C ALA A 150 -10.46 -19.65 10.57
N GLY A 151 -10.98 -20.20 9.47
CA GLY A 151 -11.83 -21.39 9.50
C GLY A 151 -11.09 -22.62 10.05
N SER A 152 -9.86 -22.84 9.61
CA SER A 152 -9.00 -23.92 10.12
C SER A 152 -8.75 -23.75 11.62
N LEU A 153 -8.30 -22.57 12.06
CA LEU A 153 -8.09 -22.23 13.47
C LEU A 153 -9.35 -22.41 14.33
N CYS A 154 -10.52 -22.02 13.80
CA CYS A 154 -11.79 -22.18 14.48
C CYS A 154 -12.12 -23.66 14.73
N LEU A 155 -11.95 -24.52 13.71
CA LEU A 155 -12.17 -25.96 13.86
C LEU A 155 -11.17 -26.61 14.82
N LEU A 156 -9.90 -26.20 14.77
CA LEU A 156 -8.87 -26.63 15.72
C LEU A 156 -9.21 -26.24 17.16
N LEU A 157 -9.72 -25.02 17.36
CA LEU A 157 -10.14 -24.53 18.66
C LEU A 157 -11.37 -25.26 19.17
N LEU A 158 -12.38 -25.48 18.31
CA LEU A 158 -13.57 -26.26 18.63
C LEU A 158 -13.22 -27.71 19.02
N TYR A 159 -12.20 -28.30 18.39
CA TYR A 159 -11.69 -29.62 18.76
C TYR A 159 -11.11 -29.61 20.19
N GLU A 160 -10.25 -28.64 20.53
CA GLU A 160 -9.59 -28.61 21.85
C GLU A 160 -10.57 -28.25 22.97
N THR A 161 -11.54 -27.37 22.72
CA THR A 161 -12.60 -27.07 23.70
C THR A 161 -13.50 -28.28 23.92
N SER A 162 -13.90 -28.96 22.83
CA SER A 162 -14.65 -30.23 22.86
C SER A 162 -13.92 -31.29 23.69
N ALA A 163 -12.61 -31.46 23.49
CA ALA A 163 -11.81 -32.41 24.26
C ALA A 163 -11.64 -32.00 25.73
N GLY A 164 -11.43 -30.72 26.01
CA GLY A 164 -11.31 -30.21 27.38
C GLY A 164 -12.59 -30.37 28.19
N LEU A 165 -13.77 -30.20 27.56
CA LEU A 165 -15.08 -30.41 28.17
C LEU A 165 -15.33 -31.89 28.51
N SER A 166 -15.03 -32.82 27.60
CA SER A 166 -15.19 -34.26 27.87
C SER A 166 -14.32 -34.77 29.03
N HIS A 167 -13.16 -34.16 29.25
CA HIS A 167 -12.24 -34.53 30.34
C HIS A 167 -12.22 -33.52 31.49
N ALA A 168 -13.25 -32.69 31.63
CA ALA A 168 -13.31 -31.62 32.63
C ALA A 168 -13.13 -32.15 34.06
N ALA A 169 -13.70 -33.33 34.37
CA ALA A 169 -13.60 -33.98 35.67
C ALA A 169 -12.19 -34.54 36.01
N GLN A 170 -11.28 -34.65 35.03
CA GLN A 170 -9.95 -35.24 35.17
C GLN A 170 -8.80 -34.21 35.01
N GLY A 171 -9.11 -32.91 34.99
CA GLY A 171 -8.10 -31.83 34.87
C GLY A 171 -8.17 -31.01 33.58
N GLY A 172 -9.37 -30.84 33.01
CA GLY A 172 -9.61 -30.07 31.77
C GLY A 172 -9.19 -28.59 31.79
N LEU A 173 -8.80 -28.04 32.95
CA LEU A 173 -8.26 -26.68 33.07
C LEU A 173 -6.98 -26.47 32.24
N THR A 174 -6.19 -27.53 32.03
CA THR A 174 -4.98 -27.51 31.19
C THR A 174 -5.29 -27.23 29.71
N ALA A 175 -6.51 -27.52 29.23
CA ALA A 175 -6.93 -27.20 27.87
C ALA A 175 -7.02 -25.69 27.62
N LEU A 176 -7.28 -24.88 28.66
CA LEU A 176 -7.33 -23.42 28.54
C LEU A 176 -5.98 -22.81 28.15
N VAL A 177 -4.86 -23.45 28.54
CA VAL A 177 -3.50 -23.02 28.18
C VAL A 177 -3.28 -23.09 26.66
N VAL A 178 -3.99 -23.98 25.96
CA VAL A 178 -3.93 -24.12 24.49
C VAL A 178 -5.02 -23.29 23.80
N VAL A 179 -6.23 -23.28 24.37
CA VAL A 179 -7.39 -22.59 23.77
C VAL A 179 -7.23 -21.06 23.78
N LEU A 180 -6.75 -20.46 24.87
CA LEU A 180 -6.65 -18.99 24.96
C LEU A 180 -5.68 -18.38 23.94
N PRO A 181 -4.44 -18.91 23.75
CA PRO A 181 -3.57 -18.44 22.68
C PRO A 181 -4.17 -18.63 21.29
N LEU A 182 -4.77 -19.79 20.99
CA LEU A 182 -5.42 -20.03 19.70
C LEU A 182 -6.59 -19.08 19.43
N ALA A 183 -7.39 -18.79 20.47
CA ALA A 183 -8.47 -17.81 20.39
C ALA A 183 -7.95 -16.41 20.07
N SER A 184 -6.83 -16.00 20.67
CA SER A 184 -6.21 -14.71 20.39
C SER A 184 -5.75 -14.60 18.93
N VAL A 185 -5.12 -15.66 18.39
CA VAL A 185 -4.69 -15.73 16.99
C VAL A 185 -5.89 -15.69 16.04
N LEU A 186 -6.96 -16.43 16.36
CA LEU A 186 -8.20 -16.40 15.59
C LEU A 186 -8.84 -15.00 15.56
N ALA A 187 -8.88 -14.32 16.71
CA ALA A 187 -9.41 -12.97 16.79
C ALA A 187 -8.59 -11.98 15.93
N VAL A 188 -7.26 -12.09 15.92
CA VAL A 188 -6.39 -11.31 15.04
C VAL A 188 -6.69 -11.62 13.57
N CYS A 189 -6.76 -12.89 13.18
CA CYS A 189 -7.10 -13.30 11.81
C CYS A 189 -8.44 -12.69 11.32
N LEU A 190 -9.48 -12.75 12.16
CA LEU A 190 -10.80 -12.22 11.82
C LEU A 190 -10.80 -10.69 11.72
N ARG A 191 -10.10 -9.99 12.64
CA ARG A 191 -9.94 -8.53 12.57
C ARG A 191 -9.20 -8.11 11.30
N THR A 192 -8.09 -8.78 10.96
CA THR A 192 -7.35 -8.52 9.72
C THR A 192 -8.23 -8.76 8.49
N LEU A 193 -8.96 -9.87 8.44
CA LEU A 193 -9.89 -10.17 7.34
C LEU A 193 -10.98 -9.10 7.20
N GLN A 194 -11.57 -8.66 8.30
CA GLN A 194 -12.59 -7.62 8.31
C GLN A 194 -12.02 -6.29 7.79
N ARG A 195 -10.85 -5.87 8.27
CA ARG A 195 -10.18 -4.63 7.83
C ARG A 195 -9.86 -4.68 6.35
N MET A 196 -9.27 -5.78 5.88
CA MET A 196 -8.98 -5.98 4.46
C MET A 196 -10.24 -5.85 3.60
N ARG A 197 -11.35 -6.50 4.00
CA ARG A 197 -12.61 -6.41 3.24
C ARG A 197 -13.24 -5.02 3.25
N GLN A 198 -13.00 -4.21 4.28
CA GLN A 198 -13.59 -2.88 4.41
C GLN A 198 -12.73 -1.77 3.77
N GLN A 199 -11.43 -1.79 4.02
CA GLN A 199 -10.51 -0.70 3.65
C GLN A 199 -9.87 -0.93 2.28
N TRP A 200 -9.48 -2.16 1.94
CA TRP A 200 -8.63 -2.40 0.79
C TRP A 200 -9.33 -2.33 -0.58
N PRO A 201 -10.63 -2.71 -0.73
CA PRO A 201 -11.36 -2.49 -1.98
C PRO A 201 -11.54 -1.01 -2.33
N ARG A 202 -11.43 -0.11 -1.35
CA ARG A 202 -11.55 1.34 -1.53
C ARG A 202 -10.22 2.00 -1.92
N MET A 203 -9.10 1.26 -1.87
CA MET A 203 -7.81 1.80 -2.28
C MET A 203 -7.82 2.16 -3.77
N GLY A 204 -7.46 3.42 -4.07
CA GLY A 204 -7.49 3.99 -5.42
C GLY A 204 -8.84 4.58 -5.85
N ALA A 205 -9.87 4.57 -5.00
CA ALA A 205 -11.16 5.23 -5.24
C ALA A 205 -11.34 6.53 -4.44
N SER A 206 -10.35 6.91 -3.64
CA SER A 206 -10.37 8.14 -2.84
C SER A 206 -9.95 9.35 -3.68
N THR A 207 -10.49 10.51 -3.33
CA THR A 207 -9.97 11.81 -3.73
C THR A 207 -8.69 12.13 -2.95
N ALA A 208 -7.68 12.66 -3.62
CA ALA A 208 -6.51 13.22 -2.94
C ALA A 208 -6.87 14.58 -2.34
N GLY A 209 -6.50 14.79 -1.07
CA GLY A 209 -6.67 16.07 -0.40
C GLY A 209 -5.47 16.97 -0.63
N PHE A 210 -5.68 18.18 -1.16
CA PHE A 210 -4.63 19.18 -1.34
C PHE A 210 -4.95 20.47 -0.60
N LEU A 211 -3.93 21.10 -0.03
CA LEU A 211 -4.09 22.44 0.53
C LEU A 211 -4.06 23.45 -0.61
N GLY A 212 -5.15 24.18 -0.79
CA GLY A 212 -5.23 25.15 -1.86
C GLY A 212 -6.61 25.76 -2.02
N ARG A 213 -6.64 26.82 -2.83
CA ARG A 213 -7.85 27.55 -3.20
C ARG A 213 -7.97 27.55 -4.71
N GLU A 214 -9.18 27.28 -5.18
CA GLU A 214 -9.52 27.45 -6.59
C GLU A 214 -9.56 28.94 -6.95
N LEU A 215 -8.91 29.30 -8.05
CA LEU A 215 -8.99 30.61 -8.65
C LEU A 215 -10.02 30.61 -9.77
N GLU A 216 -11.22 31.09 -9.45
CA GLU A 216 -12.28 31.24 -10.44
C GLU A 216 -11.86 32.18 -11.58
N ARG A 217 -12.35 31.88 -12.79
CA ARG A 217 -12.06 32.66 -14.00
C ARG A 217 -12.36 34.14 -13.86
N GLN A 218 -13.45 34.48 -13.17
CA GLN A 218 -13.86 35.87 -12.94
C GLN A 218 -12.91 36.59 -11.98
N GLY A 219 -12.30 35.87 -11.04
CA GLY A 219 -11.41 36.43 -10.02
C GLY A 219 -9.98 36.68 -10.49
N ALA A 220 -9.53 36.02 -11.56
CA ALA A 220 -8.16 36.11 -12.06
C ALA A 220 -8.08 36.04 -13.60
N VAL A 221 -8.81 36.91 -14.30
CA VAL A 221 -8.97 36.88 -15.77
C VAL A 221 -7.62 36.86 -16.50
N ALA A 222 -6.66 37.70 -16.10
CA ALA A 222 -5.36 37.77 -16.77
C ALA A 222 -4.50 36.51 -16.55
N LEU A 223 -4.60 35.86 -15.38
CA LEU A 223 -3.97 34.57 -15.13
C LEU A 223 -4.55 33.49 -16.04
N TRP A 224 -5.88 33.43 -16.14
CA TRP A 224 -6.56 32.47 -17.01
C TRP A 224 -6.18 32.66 -18.48
N GLN A 225 -6.20 33.88 -18.99
CA GLN A 225 -5.78 34.19 -20.37
C GLN A 225 -4.32 33.80 -20.62
N TRP A 226 -3.44 34.00 -19.63
CA TRP A 226 -2.05 33.61 -19.73
C TRP A 226 -1.88 32.08 -19.83
N VAL A 227 -2.58 31.31 -18.98
CA VAL A 227 -2.56 29.84 -19.03
C VAL A 227 -3.19 29.33 -20.33
N GLU A 228 -4.28 29.93 -20.80
CA GLU A 228 -4.90 29.62 -22.09
C GLU A 228 -3.95 29.86 -23.26
N GLY A 229 -3.19 30.95 -23.23
CA GLY A 229 -2.15 31.23 -24.23
C GLY A 229 -1.06 30.17 -24.25
N LEU A 230 -0.61 29.71 -23.08
CA LEU A 230 0.36 28.61 -22.96
C LEU A 230 -0.22 27.29 -23.49
N ALA A 231 -1.45 26.96 -23.12
CA ALA A 231 -2.13 25.75 -23.59
C ALA A 231 -2.33 25.76 -25.11
N ALA A 232 -2.74 26.90 -25.67
CA ALA A 232 -2.90 27.08 -27.11
C ALA A 232 -1.56 26.92 -27.86
N HIS A 233 -0.49 27.52 -27.35
CA HIS A 233 0.87 27.39 -27.92
C HIS A 233 1.33 25.92 -27.96
N LEU A 234 1.04 25.16 -26.90
CA LEU A 234 1.44 23.75 -26.77
C LEU A 234 0.44 22.77 -27.39
N GLN A 235 -0.66 23.26 -27.96
CA GLN A 235 -1.78 22.46 -28.46
C GLN A 235 -2.34 21.50 -27.39
N ALA A 236 -2.30 21.93 -26.13
CA ALA A 236 -2.81 21.20 -24.99
C ALA A 236 -4.24 21.67 -24.66
N PRO A 237 -5.10 20.78 -24.14
CA PRO A 237 -6.37 21.17 -23.55
C PRO A 237 -6.17 22.18 -22.41
N VAL A 238 -7.04 23.18 -22.36
CA VAL A 238 -7.09 24.12 -21.24
C VAL A 238 -7.54 23.37 -19.98
N PRO A 239 -6.92 23.60 -18.80
CA PRO A 239 -7.41 23.07 -17.53
C PRO A 239 -8.82 23.58 -17.22
N ASP A 240 -9.66 22.72 -16.64
CA ASP A 240 -11.00 23.08 -16.16
C ASP A 240 -10.91 23.90 -14.87
N HIS A 241 -9.88 23.65 -14.05
CA HIS A 241 -9.65 24.31 -12.77
C HIS A 241 -8.19 24.77 -12.63
N ILE A 242 -7.98 25.97 -12.07
CA ILE A 242 -6.68 26.45 -11.61
C ILE A 242 -6.73 26.55 -10.09
N VAL A 243 -5.84 25.82 -9.42
CA VAL A 243 -5.73 25.80 -7.96
C VAL A 243 -4.39 26.39 -7.57
N VAL A 244 -4.38 27.15 -6.48
CA VAL A 244 -3.17 27.74 -5.93
C VAL A 244 -3.04 27.32 -4.46
N GLY A 245 -1.85 26.90 -4.05
CA GLY A 245 -1.64 26.44 -2.68
C GLY A 245 -0.16 26.32 -2.30
N ILE A 246 0.11 25.68 -1.17
CA ILE A 246 1.44 25.67 -0.54
C ILE A 246 2.25 24.38 -0.76
N ASP A 247 1.75 23.43 -1.55
CA ASP A 247 2.48 22.21 -1.87
C ASP A 247 3.76 22.50 -2.69
N GLN A 248 4.66 21.52 -2.72
CA GLN A 248 6.06 21.69 -3.12
C GLN A 248 6.28 22.12 -4.58
N GLY A 249 5.36 21.83 -5.50
CA GLY A 249 5.59 22.02 -6.94
C GLY A 249 4.31 22.28 -7.73
N PHE A 250 4.50 22.62 -9.01
CA PHE A 250 3.40 22.62 -9.97
C PHE A 250 3.06 21.17 -10.32
N PHE A 251 1.78 20.92 -10.56
CA PHE A 251 1.35 19.63 -11.07
C PHE A 251 0.04 19.77 -11.83
N VAL A 252 -0.24 18.80 -12.70
CA VAL A 252 -1.57 18.59 -13.27
C VAL A 252 -2.15 17.24 -12.88
N THR A 253 -3.47 17.17 -12.84
CA THR A 253 -4.19 15.91 -12.63
C THR A 253 -5.57 15.96 -13.27
N SER A 254 -6.01 14.81 -13.80
CA SER A 254 -7.41 14.58 -14.22
C SER A 254 -8.17 13.70 -13.21
N VAL A 255 -7.51 13.33 -12.11
CA VAL A 255 -8.12 12.56 -11.02
C VAL A 255 -8.86 13.51 -10.08
N PRO A 256 -10.06 13.13 -9.58
CA PRO A 256 -10.79 13.95 -8.62
C PRO A 256 -9.97 14.28 -7.38
N ILE A 257 -9.93 15.57 -7.02
CA ILE A 257 -9.24 16.08 -5.82
C ILE A 257 -10.22 16.77 -4.88
N VAL A 258 -9.85 16.87 -3.61
CA VAL A 258 -10.57 17.66 -2.61
C VAL A 258 -9.64 18.74 -2.08
N LEU A 259 -10.06 19.99 -2.17
CA LEU A 259 -9.33 21.13 -1.64
C LEU A 259 -9.60 21.28 -0.15
N GLN A 260 -8.55 21.50 0.62
CA GLN A 260 -8.58 21.78 2.05
C GLN A 260 -8.13 23.23 2.31
N PRO A 261 -8.70 23.94 3.30
CA PRO A 261 -9.67 23.46 4.30
C PRO A 261 -11.15 23.49 3.85
N GLY A 262 -11.45 24.05 2.66
CA GLY A 262 -12.84 24.30 2.22
C GLY A 262 -13.66 23.06 1.83
N GLN A 263 -13.04 21.87 1.77
CA GLN A 263 -13.63 20.59 1.34
C GLN A 263 -14.33 20.64 -0.04
N SER A 264 -13.88 21.53 -0.93
CA SER A 264 -14.40 21.60 -2.31
C SER A 264 -13.86 20.44 -3.14
N ALA A 265 -14.74 19.65 -3.74
CA ALA A 265 -14.35 18.57 -4.63
C ALA A 265 -14.29 19.06 -6.08
N LEU A 266 -13.14 18.88 -6.73
CA LEU A 266 -12.92 19.24 -8.13
C LEU A 266 -12.81 17.97 -8.98
N SER A 267 -13.38 18.03 -10.19
CA SER A 267 -13.35 16.93 -11.15
C SER A 267 -13.10 17.46 -12.55
N GLY A 268 -12.24 16.80 -13.32
CA GLY A 268 -11.77 17.30 -14.60
C GLY A 268 -10.28 17.61 -14.52
N ARG A 269 -9.77 18.38 -15.48
CA ARG A 269 -8.36 18.77 -15.55
C ARG A 269 -8.08 19.89 -14.56
N THR A 270 -7.23 19.62 -13.59
CA THR A 270 -6.78 20.63 -12.64
C THR A 270 -5.30 20.92 -12.84
N LEU A 271 -4.97 22.21 -12.93
CA LEU A 271 -3.61 22.74 -12.83
C LEU A 271 -3.42 23.29 -11.41
N TYR A 272 -2.46 22.75 -10.69
CA TYR A 272 -2.07 23.23 -9.37
C TYR A 272 -0.79 24.08 -9.46
N LEU A 273 -0.83 25.26 -8.86
CA LEU A 273 0.27 26.20 -8.81
C LEU A 273 0.74 26.42 -7.37
N SER A 274 1.95 25.93 -7.08
CA SER A 274 2.70 26.14 -5.84
C SER A 274 3.06 27.63 -5.63
N LEU A 275 2.50 28.23 -4.57
CA LEU A 275 2.83 29.57 -4.11
C LEU A 275 4.31 29.73 -3.76
N PRO A 276 4.98 28.78 -3.06
CA PRO A 276 6.42 28.83 -2.86
C PRO A 276 7.18 29.02 -4.18
N CYS A 277 6.85 28.24 -5.21
CA CYS A 277 7.47 28.37 -6.53
C CYS A 277 7.16 29.72 -7.18
N LEU A 278 5.89 30.14 -7.22
CA LEU A 278 5.46 31.41 -7.83
C LEU A 278 6.11 32.64 -7.17
N SER A 279 6.49 32.56 -5.90
CA SER A 279 7.15 33.66 -5.17
C SER A 279 8.63 33.86 -5.51
N VAL A 280 9.25 32.86 -6.15
CA VAL A 280 10.71 32.78 -6.39
C VAL A 280 11.06 32.72 -7.88
N LEU A 281 10.21 32.10 -8.69
CA LEU A 281 10.39 31.96 -10.14
C LEU A 281 10.01 33.25 -10.88
N SER A 282 10.76 33.58 -11.93
CA SER A 282 10.30 34.55 -12.92
C SER A 282 9.09 34.04 -13.68
N GLN A 283 8.34 34.95 -14.31
CA GLN A 283 7.20 34.57 -15.15
C GLN A 283 7.58 33.61 -16.27
N GLN A 284 8.77 33.75 -16.87
CA GLN A 284 9.22 32.87 -17.95
C GLN A 284 9.64 31.49 -17.43
N GLU A 285 10.30 31.43 -16.26
CA GLU A 285 10.61 30.15 -15.60
C GLU A 285 9.32 29.42 -15.21
N ALA A 286 8.34 30.13 -14.64
CA ALA A 286 7.03 29.56 -14.32
C ALA A 286 6.28 29.10 -15.58
N ALA A 287 6.33 29.87 -16.68
CA ALA A 287 5.73 29.48 -17.95
C ALA A 287 6.34 28.17 -18.51
N ALA A 288 7.65 27.99 -18.39
CA ALA A 288 8.32 26.77 -18.85
C ALA A 288 7.91 25.54 -18.02
N LEU A 289 7.79 25.68 -16.69
CA LEU A 289 7.33 24.59 -15.82
C LEU A 289 5.84 24.29 -16.03
N ILE A 290 4.99 25.31 -16.11
CA ILE A 290 3.57 25.14 -16.45
C ILE A 290 3.42 24.50 -17.84
N GLY A 291 4.29 24.85 -18.79
CA GLY A 291 4.31 24.22 -20.11
C GLY A 291 4.62 22.72 -20.06
N HIS A 292 5.52 22.30 -19.17
CA HIS A 292 5.75 20.89 -18.89
C HIS A 292 4.49 20.23 -18.32
N GLU A 293 3.85 20.84 -17.33
CA GLU A 293 2.61 20.32 -16.76
C GLU A 293 1.50 20.18 -17.80
N LEU A 294 1.25 21.21 -18.61
CA LEU A 294 0.29 21.16 -19.71
C LEU A 294 0.66 20.12 -20.77
N GLY A 295 1.96 19.79 -20.91
CA GLY A 295 2.47 18.72 -21.75
C GLY A 295 1.84 17.35 -21.42
N HIS A 296 1.48 17.09 -20.16
CA HIS A 296 0.78 15.85 -19.80
C HIS A 296 -0.62 15.77 -20.41
N PHE A 297 -1.29 16.90 -20.66
CA PHE A 297 -2.62 16.93 -21.30
C PHE A 297 -2.57 16.90 -22.84
N ARG A 298 -1.40 17.08 -23.46
CA ARG A 298 -1.26 17.23 -24.92
C ARG A 298 -1.83 16.07 -25.73
N SER A 299 -1.79 14.85 -25.20
CA SER A 299 -2.38 13.67 -25.85
C SER A 299 -3.20 12.84 -24.86
N ARG A 300 -4.13 12.05 -25.39
CA ARG A 300 -4.94 11.16 -24.54
C ARG A 300 -4.11 10.07 -23.87
N ASP A 301 -2.98 9.69 -24.46
CA ASP A 301 -2.08 8.68 -23.89
C ASP A 301 -1.21 9.25 -22.77
N THR A 302 -0.70 10.48 -22.92
CA THR A 302 0.03 11.19 -21.85
C THR A 302 -0.89 11.53 -20.67
N GLU A 303 -2.14 11.93 -20.95
CA GLU A 303 -3.14 12.22 -19.92
C GLU A 303 -3.50 10.94 -19.14
N GLN A 304 -3.76 9.84 -19.84
CA GLN A 304 -4.02 8.54 -19.18
C GLN A 304 -2.84 8.05 -18.34
N GLY A 305 -1.60 8.27 -18.78
CA GLY A 305 -0.44 7.88 -17.99
C GLY A 305 -0.28 8.69 -16.72
N SER A 306 -0.47 10.02 -16.79
CA SER A 306 -0.52 10.90 -15.61
C SER A 306 -1.65 10.47 -14.65
N GLU A 307 -2.84 10.12 -15.15
CA GLU A 307 -3.94 9.60 -14.34
C GLU A 307 -3.56 8.30 -13.60
N ILE A 308 -2.84 7.38 -14.26
CA ILE A 308 -2.38 6.13 -13.62
C ILE A 308 -1.38 6.44 -12.52
N ASN A 309 -0.40 7.30 -12.80
CA ASN A 309 0.66 7.67 -11.86
C ASN A 309 0.04 8.30 -10.60
N ALA A 310 -0.92 9.23 -10.79
CA ALA A 310 -1.68 9.82 -9.69
C ALA A 310 -2.48 8.78 -8.88
N ARG A 311 -3.23 7.90 -9.54
CA ARG A 311 -3.98 6.81 -8.86
C ARG A 311 -3.06 5.87 -8.09
N PHE A 312 -1.92 5.51 -8.67
CA PHE A 312 -0.96 4.62 -8.04
C PHE A 312 -0.31 5.27 -6.81
N SER A 313 0.09 6.54 -6.90
CA SER A 313 0.65 7.31 -5.79
C SER A 313 -0.34 7.43 -4.62
N MET A 314 -1.62 7.66 -4.91
CA MET A 314 -2.68 7.62 -3.89
C MET A 314 -2.82 6.23 -3.25
N MET A 315 -2.78 5.15 -4.04
CA MET A 315 -2.81 3.79 -3.49
C MET A 315 -1.62 3.54 -2.53
N CYS A 316 -0.43 4.02 -2.88
CA CYS A 316 0.75 3.95 -2.01
C CYS A 316 0.58 4.73 -0.71
N ALA A 317 0.08 5.98 -0.79
CA ALA A 317 -0.16 6.81 0.39
C ALA A 317 -1.17 6.17 1.35
N GLN A 318 -2.29 5.65 0.81
CA GLN A 318 -3.29 4.94 1.60
C GLN A 318 -2.74 3.67 2.26
N PHE A 319 -1.96 2.89 1.51
CA PHE A 319 -1.32 1.69 2.05
C PHE A 319 -0.38 2.07 3.20
N SER A 320 0.44 3.12 3.04
CA SER A 320 1.32 3.59 4.12
C SER A 320 0.54 4.02 5.36
N ALA A 321 -0.56 4.77 5.19
CA ALA A 321 -1.41 5.19 6.30
C ALA A 321 -2.03 4.00 7.06
N ILE A 322 -2.47 2.97 6.33
CA ILE A 322 -2.99 1.72 6.93
C ILE A 322 -1.88 1.01 7.71
N VAL A 323 -0.68 0.87 7.14
CA VAL A 323 0.44 0.16 7.78
C VAL A 323 0.95 0.91 9.02
N ASP A 324 1.04 2.24 8.97
CA ASP A 324 1.53 3.04 10.10
C ASP A 324 0.55 3.07 11.29
N ALA A 325 -0.76 3.09 11.02
CA ALA A 325 -1.78 2.96 12.05
C ALA A 325 -1.70 1.61 12.80
N GLU A 326 -1.02 0.61 12.23
CA GLU A 326 -0.98 -0.78 12.70
C GLU A 326 0.40 -1.22 13.22
N ARG A 327 1.27 -0.28 13.62
CA ARG A 327 2.61 -0.61 14.17
C ARG A 327 2.61 -1.56 15.37
N ALA A 328 1.47 -1.83 16.00
CA ALA A 328 1.29 -2.82 17.06
C ALA A 328 1.27 -4.28 16.52
N VAL A 329 2.43 -4.95 16.58
CA VAL A 329 2.71 -6.39 16.86
C VAL A 329 1.81 -7.52 16.27
N ASP A 330 0.97 -7.30 15.25
CA ASP A 330 0.18 -8.41 14.68
C ASP A 330 1.00 -9.23 13.66
N TRP A 331 1.88 -10.11 14.16
CA TRP A 331 2.74 -10.98 13.35
C TRP A 331 1.96 -11.85 12.34
N VAL A 332 0.69 -12.16 12.66
CA VAL A 332 -0.24 -12.92 11.82
C VAL A 332 -0.68 -12.12 10.58
N ALA A 333 -0.80 -10.80 10.69
CA ALA A 333 -1.20 -9.92 9.59
C ALA A 333 -0.03 -9.59 8.64
N ARG A 334 1.21 -9.64 9.15
CA ARG A 334 2.43 -9.25 8.40
C ARG A 334 2.64 -9.96 7.07
N PRO A 335 2.39 -11.28 6.90
CA PRO A 335 2.55 -11.93 5.60
C PRO A 335 1.62 -11.37 4.53
N VAL A 336 0.40 -11.01 4.92
CA VAL A 336 -0.62 -10.48 4.00
C VAL A 336 -0.33 -9.02 3.64
N VAL A 337 0.04 -8.21 4.64
CA VAL A 337 0.53 -6.83 4.41
C VAL A 337 1.78 -6.83 3.54
N TRP A 338 2.70 -7.78 3.77
CA TRP A 338 3.89 -7.95 2.93
C TRP A 338 3.50 -8.27 1.48
N MET A 339 2.55 -9.18 1.23
CA MET A 339 2.09 -9.49 -0.13
C MET A 339 1.49 -8.27 -0.83
N ALA A 340 0.69 -7.46 -0.11
CA ALA A 340 0.19 -6.19 -0.62
C ALA A 340 1.32 -5.19 -0.96
N GLY A 341 2.34 -5.09 -0.10
CA GLY A 341 3.54 -4.30 -0.38
C GLY A 341 4.32 -4.80 -1.61
N GLN A 342 4.37 -6.11 -1.83
CA GLN A 342 4.99 -6.70 -3.04
C GLN A 342 4.21 -6.34 -4.30
N PHE A 343 2.88 -6.23 -4.22
CA PHE A 343 2.08 -5.71 -5.33
C PHE A 343 2.49 -4.29 -5.69
N LEU A 344 2.50 -3.39 -4.70
CA LEU A 344 2.89 -2.00 -4.93
C LEU A 344 4.31 -1.93 -5.49
N HIS A 345 5.26 -2.66 -4.91
CA HIS A 345 6.64 -2.68 -5.39
C HIS A 345 6.76 -3.11 -6.86
N HIS A 346 6.08 -4.18 -7.27
CA HIS A 346 6.19 -4.67 -8.65
C HIS A 346 5.43 -3.80 -9.65
N PHE A 347 4.27 -3.26 -9.29
CA PHE A 347 3.54 -2.33 -10.13
C PHE A 347 4.24 -0.97 -10.23
N GLN A 348 4.93 -0.52 -9.18
CA GLN A 348 5.74 0.70 -9.21
C GLN A 348 6.79 0.64 -10.32
N ILE A 349 7.44 -0.52 -10.54
CA ILE A 349 8.41 -0.67 -11.63
C ILE A 349 7.73 -0.44 -12.99
N ALA A 350 6.50 -0.93 -13.17
CA ALA A 350 5.74 -0.74 -14.41
C ALA A 350 5.31 0.71 -14.61
N VAL A 351 4.75 1.32 -13.56
CA VAL A 351 4.35 2.73 -13.53
C VAL A 351 5.54 3.62 -13.90
N HIS A 352 6.69 3.43 -13.23
CA HIS A 352 7.92 4.19 -13.52
C HIS A 352 8.51 3.90 -14.90
N HIS A 353 8.37 2.67 -15.39
CA HIS A 353 8.85 2.34 -16.74
C HIS A 353 8.14 3.17 -17.80
N TRP A 354 6.81 3.25 -17.74
CA TRP A 354 5.98 3.98 -18.70
C TRP A 354 5.96 5.49 -18.45
N GLY A 355 5.98 5.92 -17.18
CA GLY A 355 5.99 7.33 -16.79
C GLY A 355 7.23 8.09 -17.28
N ARG A 356 8.43 7.47 -17.20
CA ARG A 356 9.67 8.12 -17.64
C ARG A 356 9.65 8.61 -19.08
N ALA A 357 9.02 7.87 -20.00
CA ALA A 357 8.94 8.31 -21.40
C ALA A 357 8.00 9.51 -21.56
N GLN A 358 6.93 9.58 -20.76
CA GLN A 358 5.97 10.69 -20.77
C GLN A 358 6.58 11.95 -20.18
N GLU A 359 7.36 11.81 -19.12
CA GLU A 359 8.13 12.89 -18.51
C GLU A 359 9.10 13.56 -19.49
N LEU A 360 9.81 12.76 -20.30
CA LEU A 360 10.69 13.31 -21.35
C LEU A 360 9.92 14.01 -22.47
N LEU A 361 8.66 13.62 -22.73
CA LEU A 361 7.80 14.34 -23.67
C LEU A 361 7.27 15.66 -23.07
N ALA A 362 6.91 15.65 -21.79
CA ALA A 362 6.53 16.84 -21.04
C ALA A 362 7.69 17.84 -20.95
N ASP A 363 8.94 17.38 -20.79
CA ASP A 363 10.14 18.22 -20.86
C ASP A 363 10.25 18.98 -22.18
N ARG A 364 9.97 18.30 -23.30
CA ARG A 364 9.98 18.94 -24.62
C ARG A 364 8.88 20.00 -24.71
N ALA A 365 7.69 19.72 -24.19
CA ALA A 365 6.61 20.71 -24.12
C ALA A 365 7.01 21.94 -23.28
N GLY A 366 7.62 21.74 -22.11
CA GLY A 366 8.15 22.86 -21.30
C GLY A 366 9.23 23.67 -22.03
N ALA A 367 10.12 23.00 -22.77
CA ALA A 367 11.14 23.64 -23.59
C ALA A 367 10.58 24.38 -24.82
N GLU A 368 9.42 23.98 -25.37
CA GLU A 368 8.76 24.64 -26.52
C GLU A 368 8.26 26.06 -26.18
N VAL A 369 8.06 26.39 -24.89
CA VAL A 369 7.54 27.70 -24.46
C VAL A 369 8.59 28.81 -24.58
N HIS A 370 9.78 28.60 -24.02
CA HIS A 370 10.84 29.63 -23.95
C HIS A 370 12.25 29.10 -24.23
N GLY A 371 12.36 27.87 -24.73
CA GLY A 371 13.61 27.22 -25.08
C GLY A 371 14.15 26.29 -23.98
N PRO A 372 14.99 25.32 -24.38
CA PRO A 372 15.44 24.24 -23.51
C PRO A 372 16.35 24.70 -22.37
N LYS A 373 17.20 25.72 -22.60
CA LYS A 373 18.08 26.27 -21.55
C LYS A 373 17.27 26.90 -20.40
N LEU A 374 16.22 27.66 -20.72
CA LEU A 374 15.40 28.29 -19.68
C LEU A 374 14.59 27.25 -18.91
N PHE A 375 14.04 26.24 -19.60
CA PHE A 375 13.36 25.14 -18.93
C PHE A 375 14.27 24.43 -17.92
N VAL A 376 15.50 24.08 -18.33
CA VAL A 376 16.48 23.45 -17.44
C VAL A 376 16.85 24.38 -16.28
N GLN A 377 17.02 25.68 -16.52
CA GLN A 377 17.25 26.65 -15.44
C GLN A 377 16.09 26.65 -14.42
N ALA A 378 14.85 26.71 -14.90
CA ALA A 378 13.65 26.69 -14.06
C ALA A 378 13.55 25.37 -13.28
N LEU A 379 13.87 24.25 -13.92
CA LEU A 379 13.90 22.92 -13.31
C LEU A 379 14.91 22.84 -12.15
N LEU A 380 16.15 23.25 -12.41
CA LEU A 380 17.22 23.27 -11.39
C LEU A 380 16.85 24.18 -10.21
N ARG A 381 16.24 25.33 -10.51
CA ARG A 381 15.77 26.28 -9.50
C ARG A 381 14.64 25.70 -8.65
N ALA A 382 13.67 25.03 -9.26
CA ALA A 382 12.57 24.36 -8.55
C ALA A 382 13.10 23.25 -7.61
N ILE A 383 14.11 22.49 -8.05
CA ILE A 383 14.75 21.45 -7.22
C ILE A 383 15.45 22.06 -6.00
N ALA A 384 16.24 23.10 -6.21
CA ALA A 384 16.91 23.80 -5.11
C ALA A 384 15.89 24.37 -4.12
N LEU A 385 14.80 24.94 -4.64
CA LEU A 385 13.72 25.52 -3.86
C LEU A 385 12.97 24.47 -3.04
N GLY A 386 12.63 23.32 -3.63
CA GLY A 386 11.88 22.25 -2.94
C GLY A 386 12.54 21.81 -1.64
N ARG A 387 13.88 21.68 -1.63
CA ARG A 387 14.65 21.35 -0.41
C ARG A 387 14.48 22.38 0.71
N VAL A 388 14.45 23.66 0.35
CA VAL A 388 14.28 24.76 1.31
C VAL A 388 12.85 24.79 1.82
N VAL A 389 11.87 24.63 0.94
CA VAL A 389 10.45 24.58 1.29
C VAL A 389 10.18 23.42 2.25
N ASP A 390 10.74 22.24 1.99
CA ASP A 390 10.59 21.07 2.86
C ASP A 390 11.15 21.31 4.26
N ALA A 391 12.36 21.86 4.35
CA ALA A 391 12.97 22.20 5.63
C ALA A 391 12.10 23.20 6.41
N LEU A 392 11.56 24.22 5.75
CA LEU A 392 10.71 25.23 6.37
C LEU A 392 9.34 24.67 6.78
N LEU A 393 8.75 23.78 5.98
CA LEU A 393 7.51 23.08 6.31
C LEU A 393 7.68 22.18 7.53
N LEU A 394 8.80 21.46 7.62
CA LEU A 394 9.15 20.65 8.80
C LEU A 394 9.35 21.50 10.06
N GLU A 395 9.95 22.69 9.93
CA GLU A 395 10.19 23.60 11.06
C GLU A 395 8.91 24.29 11.54
N ARG A 396 8.01 24.68 10.63
CA ARG A 396 6.92 25.65 10.91
C ARG A 396 5.50 25.14 10.68
N GLY A 397 5.31 23.96 10.09
CA GLY A 397 3.98 23.38 9.87
C GLY A 397 3.09 24.10 8.85
N GLY A 398 3.60 25.12 8.14
CA GLY A 398 2.90 25.83 7.05
C GLY A 398 2.59 27.30 7.31
N GLU A 399 2.45 27.71 8.57
CA GLU A 399 2.13 29.11 8.92
C GLU A 399 3.28 30.06 8.57
N GLY A 400 2.95 31.13 7.84
CA GLY A 400 3.92 32.15 7.43
C GLY A 400 5.02 31.64 6.50
N LEU A 401 4.82 30.51 5.82
CA LEU A 401 5.82 29.85 4.97
C LEU A 401 6.46 30.80 3.95
N LEU A 402 5.66 31.61 3.25
CA LEU A 402 6.16 32.52 2.21
C LEU A 402 7.02 33.65 2.77
N ALA A 403 6.64 34.20 3.93
CA ALA A 403 7.43 35.22 4.61
C ALA A 403 8.75 34.62 5.15
N ALA A 404 8.70 33.39 5.68
CA ALA A 404 9.87 32.66 6.12
C ALA A 404 10.81 32.34 4.95
N LEU A 405 10.27 31.85 3.82
CA LEU A 405 11.00 31.57 2.60
C LEU A 405 11.68 32.83 2.06
N THR A 406 10.96 33.94 2.00
CA THR A 406 11.52 35.23 1.55
C THR A 406 12.69 35.67 2.43
N ARG A 407 12.53 35.57 3.76
CA ARG A 407 13.58 35.93 4.72
C ARG A 407 14.79 34.98 4.62
N TYR A 408 14.53 33.68 4.45
CA TYR A 408 15.58 32.68 4.29
C TYR A 408 16.43 32.97 3.05
N LEU A 409 15.78 33.18 1.89
CA LEU A 409 16.47 33.44 0.63
C LEU A 409 17.20 34.79 0.56
N GLN A 410 16.93 35.71 1.50
CA GLN A 410 17.73 36.94 1.68
C GLN A 410 19.03 36.71 2.44
N GLN A 411 19.13 35.61 3.20
CA GLN A 411 20.27 35.31 4.08
C GLN A 411 21.12 34.16 3.54
N VAL A 412 20.48 33.19 2.87
CA VAL A 412 21.10 31.97 2.38
C VAL A 412 20.77 31.80 0.90
N PRO A 413 21.76 31.82 0.00
CA PRO A 413 21.52 31.56 -1.41
C PRO A 413 21.06 30.12 -1.63
N LEU A 414 20.35 29.87 -2.73
CA LEU A 414 19.99 28.50 -3.11
C LEU A 414 21.27 27.69 -3.36
N HIS A 415 21.29 26.44 -2.88
CA HIS A 415 22.42 25.53 -3.04
C HIS A 415 22.07 24.29 -3.86
N LEU A 416 22.85 24.05 -4.91
CA LEU A 416 22.83 22.84 -5.74
C LEU A 416 24.18 22.13 -5.56
N GLY A 417 24.15 20.90 -5.03
CA GLY A 417 25.37 20.10 -4.84
C GLY A 417 25.80 19.36 -6.11
N GLU A 418 26.96 18.72 -6.11
CA GLU A 418 27.44 17.92 -7.27
C GLU A 418 26.53 16.70 -7.56
N GLU A 419 25.74 16.26 -6.58
CA GLU A 419 24.78 15.16 -6.72
C GLU A 419 23.57 15.47 -7.61
N VAL A 420 23.45 16.71 -8.10
CA VAL A 420 22.30 17.21 -8.86
C VAL A 420 21.96 16.36 -10.08
N LEU A 421 22.96 15.82 -10.78
CA LEU A 421 22.72 14.96 -11.95
C LEU A 421 21.94 13.67 -11.62
N GLY A 422 22.06 13.17 -10.39
CA GLY A 422 21.34 11.99 -9.89
C GLY A 422 20.02 12.30 -9.18
N LEU A 423 19.68 13.58 -8.96
CA LEU A 423 18.45 13.95 -8.27
C LEU A 423 17.21 13.67 -9.12
N THR A 424 16.15 13.28 -8.43
CA THR A 424 14.79 13.21 -8.95
C THR A 424 13.97 14.28 -8.21
N MET A 425 13.11 15.02 -8.94
CA MET A 425 12.22 15.97 -8.27
C MET A 425 11.17 15.23 -7.44
N PRO A 426 10.81 15.74 -6.25
CA PRO A 426 9.61 15.30 -5.57
C PRO A 426 8.39 15.80 -6.35
N HIS A 427 7.50 14.88 -6.74
CA HIS A 427 6.21 15.20 -7.33
C HIS A 427 5.13 14.35 -6.63
N PRO A 428 3.95 14.90 -6.31
CA PRO A 428 2.92 14.19 -5.54
C PRO A 428 2.41 12.93 -6.24
N PHE A 429 2.57 12.86 -7.56
CA PHE A 429 1.96 11.81 -8.38
C PHE A 429 2.92 11.07 -9.30
N ASP A 430 4.13 11.58 -9.54
CA ASP A 430 5.03 11.07 -10.56
C ASP A 430 6.45 10.93 -10.03
N THR A 431 7.27 10.13 -10.72
CA THR A 431 8.69 9.96 -10.43
C THR A 431 9.46 10.36 -11.68
N HIS A 432 10.02 11.57 -11.63
CA HIS A 432 10.76 12.12 -12.76
C HIS A 432 12.04 11.33 -13.06
N PRO A 433 12.45 11.21 -14.34
CA PRO A 433 13.77 10.73 -14.71
C PRO A 433 14.89 11.53 -14.02
N PRO A 434 16.08 10.94 -13.83
CA PRO A 434 17.26 11.67 -13.36
C PRO A 434 17.54 12.89 -14.24
N ILE A 435 18.04 13.98 -13.65
CA ILE A 435 18.30 15.23 -14.38
C ILE A 435 19.21 15.00 -15.60
N ALA A 436 20.21 14.12 -15.50
CA ALA A 436 21.07 13.78 -16.64
C ALA A 436 20.26 13.32 -17.88
N ALA A 437 19.27 12.46 -17.69
CA ALA A 437 18.42 11.98 -18.78
C ALA A 437 17.53 13.10 -19.37
N ARG A 438 17.11 14.05 -18.55
CA ARG A 438 16.30 15.21 -18.97
C ARG A 438 17.15 16.21 -19.77
N LEU A 439 18.37 16.48 -19.30
CA LEU A 439 19.37 17.31 -20.00
C LEU A 439 19.71 16.72 -21.37
N ASP A 440 19.99 15.42 -21.44
CA ASP A 440 20.30 14.70 -22.68
C ASP A 440 19.12 14.76 -23.66
N ASN A 441 17.89 14.56 -23.16
CA ASN A 441 16.67 14.63 -23.99
C ASN A 441 16.43 16.02 -24.60
N LEU A 442 16.89 17.08 -23.93
CA LEU A 442 16.78 18.47 -24.39
C LEU A 442 18.05 18.98 -25.09
N ASN A 443 19.10 18.15 -25.17
CA ASN A 443 20.41 18.50 -25.71
C ASN A 443 21.01 19.76 -25.05
N VAL A 444 20.91 19.84 -23.72
CA VAL A 444 21.45 20.96 -22.91
C VAL A 444 22.64 20.48 -22.11
N MET A 445 23.78 21.16 -22.28
CA MET A 445 24.96 20.94 -21.45
C MET A 445 24.81 21.69 -20.13
N LEU A 446 25.07 21.00 -19.01
CA LEU A 446 25.14 21.62 -17.69
C LEU A 446 26.47 22.36 -17.55
N ASP A 447 26.45 23.68 -17.74
CA ASP A 447 27.60 24.55 -17.51
C ASP A 447 27.46 25.37 -16.21
N ALA A 448 28.57 25.94 -15.76
CA ALA A 448 28.58 26.75 -14.53
C ALA A 448 27.65 27.98 -14.64
N ALA A 449 27.50 28.55 -15.83
CA ALA A 449 26.64 29.71 -16.05
C ALA A 449 25.17 29.36 -15.82
N LEU A 450 24.71 28.20 -16.29
CA LEU A 450 23.35 27.72 -16.13
C LEU A 450 23.02 27.42 -14.66
N VAL A 451 23.97 26.80 -13.93
CA VAL A 451 23.83 26.54 -12.49
C VAL A 451 23.75 27.84 -11.71
N GLN A 452 24.62 28.81 -12.01
CA GLN A 452 24.57 30.15 -11.41
C GLN A 452 23.27 30.88 -11.73
N ALA A 453 22.78 30.79 -12.97
CA ALA A 453 21.51 31.37 -13.37
C ALA A 453 20.33 30.74 -12.62
N ALA A 454 20.35 29.43 -12.38
CA ALA A 454 19.33 28.74 -11.59
C ALA A 454 19.37 29.13 -10.11
N MET A 455 20.55 29.44 -9.55
CA MET A 455 20.76 29.81 -8.15
C MET A 455 20.63 31.32 -7.85
N ARG A 456 20.39 32.16 -8.87
CA ARG A 456 20.30 33.62 -8.73
C ARG A 456 19.29 34.06 -7.65
N GLU A 457 19.51 35.22 -7.05
CA GLU A 457 18.51 35.77 -6.14
C GLU A 457 17.21 36.16 -6.87
N PRO A 458 16.02 35.95 -6.27
CA PRO A 458 14.76 36.39 -6.85
C PRO A 458 14.71 37.92 -6.93
N SER A 459 14.47 38.43 -8.14
CA SER A 459 14.34 39.87 -8.39
C SER A 459 13.03 40.43 -7.83
N GLY A 460 12.90 41.76 -7.73
CA GLY A 460 11.63 42.40 -7.37
C GLY A 460 10.49 42.07 -8.35
N HIS A 461 10.81 41.85 -9.62
CA HIS A 461 9.83 41.45 -10.64
C HIS A 461 9.32 40.02 -10.40
N ASP A 462 10.22 39.09 -10.04
CA ASP A 462 9.89 37.68 -9.75
C ASP A 462 8.86 37.57 -8.62
N ARG A 463 8.93 38.47 -7.64
CA ARG A 463 8.01 38.47 -6.49
C ARG A 463 6.64 39.09 -6.78
N GLN A 464 6.47 39.77 -7.92
CA GLN A 464 5.29 40.60 -8.18
C GLN A 464 4.48 40.19 -9.42
N TRP A 465 5.07 39.51 -10.40
CA TRP A 465 4.38 39.21 -11.67
C TRP A 465 3.08 38.43 -11.45
N PHE A 466 3.08 37.43 -10.56
CA PHE A 466 1.90 36.61 -10.30
C PHE A 466 0.75 37.43 -9.69
N ASN A 467 1.07 38.33 -8.75
CA ASN A 467 0.10 39.25 -8.16
C ASN A 467 -0.57 40.15 -9.19
N LYS A 468 0.22 40.64 -10.15
CA LYS A 468 -0.29 41.48 -11.23
C LYS A 468 -1.27 40.70 -12.09
N LEU A 469 -1.04 39.42 -12.36
CA LEU A 469 -1.96 38.56 -13.12
C LEU A 469 -3.24 38.21 -12.35
N CYS A 470 -3.16 38.07 -11.03
CA CYS A 470 -4.33 37.83 -10.18
C CYS A 470 -5.19 39.09 -9.95
N GLY A 471 -4.80 40.27 -10.48
CA GLY A 471 -5.54 41.52 -10.28
C GLY A 471 -5.59 42.00 -8.83
N ALA A 472 -4.73 41.46 -7.97
CA ALA A 472 -4.73 41.77 -6.56
C ALA A 472 -3.92 43.05 -6.28
N PRO A 473 -4.42 44.00 -5.47
CA PRO A 473 -3.53 45.00 -4.89
C PRO A 473 -2.47 44.27 -4.08
N ALA A 474 -1.21 44.71 -4.20
CA ALA A 474 0.04 44.00 -3.85
C ALA A 474 0.16 43.43 -2.42
N ALA A 475 -0.89 43.50 -1.59
CA ALA A 475 -0.94 43.05 -0.21
C ALA A 475 -2.10 42.07 0.13
N LYS A 476 -3.08 41.83 -0.74
CA LYS A 476 -4.37 41.23 -0.29
C LYS A 476 -4.62 39.74 -0.61
N VAL A 477 -3.84 39.12 -1.49
CA VAL A 477 -3.98 37.67 -1.73
C VAL A 477 -3.24 36.84 -0.68
N TRP A 478 -2.24 37.41 0.00
CA TRP A 478 -1.23 36.64 0.75
C TRP A 478 -1.51 36.46 2.23
N THR A 479 -2.39 37.28 2.83
CA THR A 479 -2.63 37.28 4.28
C THR A 479 -3.66 36.25 4.73
N ASP A 480 -4.46 35.72 3.81
CA ASP A 480 -5.56 34.80 4.15
C ASP A 480 -5.17 33.31 3.98
N PHE A 481 -3.89 33.03 3.67
CA PHE A 481 -3.33 31.68 3.53
C PHE A 481 -2.50 31.22 4.74
N THR A 482 -2.47 32.01 5.81
CA THR A 482 -1.81 31.67 7.09
C THR A 482 -2.84 31.39 8.17
#